data_AF-A0A9D6IVT0-F1
#
_entry.id   AF-A0A9D6IVT0-F1
#
_cell.length_a   1.000
_cell.length_b   1.000
_cell.length_c   1.000
_cell.angle_alpha   90.00
_cell.angle_beta   90.00
_cell.angle_gamma   90.00
#
_symmetry.space_group_name_H-M   'P 1'
#
loop_
_entity.id
_entity.type
_entity.pdbx_description
1 polymer ?
#
loop_
_entity_poly.entity_id
_entity_poly.type
_entity_poly.pdbx_seq_one_letter_code
_entity_poly.pdbx_strand_id
1 'polypeptide(L)'
;MKSASAALLLMAAAGLAAGCAPGWTQDVRPWWTLHERDFAPIVPAQTTKAEVQALLGKPLLTMVFRNLDEEVWDYRFSDGVKRHIAHVYFDPQGRAKYYWTHPDNCPFSPAGCY
;
A
#
# COMPACT_ATOMS: atom_id res chain seq x y z
N MET A 1 -50.38 50.60 21.31
CA MET A 1 -50.35 50.57 19.83
C MET A 1 -48.96 50.13 19.38
N LYS A 2 -48.89 48.99 18.65
CA LYS A 2 -47.84 48.55 17.69
C LYS A 2 -46.41 48.34 18.27
N SER A 3 -45.96 47.08 18.39
CA SER A 3 -45.06 46.35 17.45
C SER A 3 -43.63 46.92 17.42
N ALA A 4 -42.52 46.17 17.42
CA ALA A 4 -42.27 44.75 17.19
C ALA A 4 -40.85 44.36 17.66
N SER A 5 -40.69 43.06 17.94
CA SER A 5 -39.57 42.16 17.60
C SER A 5 -38.14 42.68 17.43
N ALA A 6 -37.22 42.08 18.18
CA ALA A 6 -36.06 41.36 17.61
C ALA A 6 -35.42 40.44 18.66
N ALA A 7 -36.01 39.26 18.89
CA ALA A 7 -35.29 38.14 19.47
C ALA A 7 -34.43 37.52 18.34
N LEU A 8 -33.13 37.80 18.34
CA LEU A 8 -32.19 37.17 17.41
C LEU A 8 -31.87 35.76 17.89
N LEU A 9 -32.38 34.79 17.13
CA LEU A 9 -32.05 33.38 17.17
C LEU A 9 -30.67 33.12 16.52
N LEU A 10 -29.95 32.18 17.13
CA LEU A 10 -29.10 31.13 16.51
C LEU A 10 -28.02 31.55 15.50
N MET A 11 -26.76 31.29 15.87
CA MET A 11 -25.89 30.47 15.01
C MET A 11 -24.97 29.58 15.86
N ALA A 12 -25.24 28.28 15.79
CA ALA A 12 -24.28 27.23 16.06
C ALA A 12 -23.38 27.05 14.83
N ALA A 13 -22.08 26.84 15.03
CA ALA A 13 -21.25 26.09 14.10
C ALA A 13 -20.11 25.45 14.90
N ALA A 14 -20.36 24.22 15.35
CA ALA A 14 -19.32 23.31 15.75
C ALA A 14 -18.37 23.13 14.55
N GLY A 15 -17.11 23.51 14.73
CA GLY A 15 -16.04 23.20 13.80
C GLY A 15 -15.75 21.71 13.81
N LEU A 16 -16.64 20.90 13.25
CA LEU A 16 -16.28 19.60 12.73
C LEU A 16 -15.40 19.89 11.51
N ALA A 17 -14.09 19.89 11.72
CA ALA A 17 -13.16 19.68 10.63
C ALA A 17 -13.40 18.26 10.09
N ALA A 18 -14.46 18.11 9.29
CA ALA A 18 -14.58 17.09 8.26
C ALA A 18 -13.57 17.43 7.16
N GLY A 19 -12.29 17.53 7.54
CA GLY A 19 -11.22 17.31 6.60
C GLY A 19 -11.26 15.83 6.32
N CYS A 20 -11.94 15.43 5.25
CA CYS A 20 -11.42 14.32 4.46
C CYS A 20 -10.04 14.79 4.01
N ALA A 21 -9.01 14.64 4.87
CA ALA A 21 -7.68 14.48 4.36
C ALA A 21 -7.86 13.38 3.32
N PRO A 22 -7.54 13.60 2.03
CA PRO A 22 -7.44 12.49 1.11
C PRO A 22 -6.45 11.58 1.80
N GLY A 23 -6.95 10.52 2.43
CA GLY A 23 -6.13 9.57 3.14
C GLY A 23 -5.22 9.08 2.05
N TRP A 24 -3.96 9.51 2.10
CA TRP A 24 -2.97 9.25 1.08
C TRP A 24 -3.09 7.78 0.76
N THR A 25 -3.78 7.48 -0.33
CA THR A 25 -3.97 6.13 -0.75
C THR A 25 -2.55 5.68 -0.99
N GLN A 26 -2.11 4.65 -0.26
CA GLN A 26 -0.82 4.04 -0.50
C GLN A 26 -0.92 3.42 -1.89
N ASP A 27 -0.82 4.24 -2.92
CA ASP A 27 -0.94 3.80 -4.29
C ASP A 27 0.26 2.93 -4.62
N VAL A 28 0.22 2.30 -5.78
CA VAL A 28 1.38 1.54 -6.26
C VAL A 28 2.54 2.53 -6.35
N ARG A 29 3.52 2.39 -5.44
CA ARG A 29 4.69 3.26 -5.44
C ARG A 29 5.44 3.04 -6.76
N PRO A 30 5.92 4.10 -7.41
CA PRO A 30 6.73 3.92 -8.60
C PRO A 30 7.97 3.10 -8.28
N TRP A 31 8.30 2.14 -9.14
CA TRP A 31 9.36 1.16 -8.89
C TRP A 31 10.74 1.79 -8.63
N TRP A 32 11.02 2.96 -9.23
CA TRP A 32 12.27 3.71 -9.01
C TRP A 32 12.36 4.37 -7.63
N THR A 33 11.29 4.33 -6.83
CA THR A 33 11.29 4.81 -5.45
C THR A 33 11.52 3.69 -4.43
N LEU A 34 11.47 2.42 -4.86
CA LEU A 34 11.73 1.25 -4.04
C LEU A 34 13.13 0.72 -4.33
N HIS A 35 13.78 0.23 -3.28
CA HIS A 35 15.12 -0.37 -3.30
C HIS A 35 15.11 -1.66 -2.49
N GLU A 36 16.09 -2.54 -2.70
CA GLU A 36 16.19 -3.82 -1.98
C GLU A 36 16.17 -3.64 -0.45
N ARG A 37 16.84 -2.59 0.06
CA ARG A 37 16.87 -2.28 1.49
C ARG A 37 15.48 -1.99 2.10
N ASP A 38 14.49 -1.60 1.30
CA ASP A 38 13.15 -1.28 1.79
C ASP A 38 12.41 -2.56 2.25
N PHE A 39 12.87 -3.74 1.83
CA PHE A 39 12.33 -5.04 2.22
C PHE A 39 12.98 -5.60 3.50
N ALA A 40 14.14 -5.09 3.90
CA ALA A 40 14.89 -5.56 5.07
C ALA A 40 14.10 -5.51 6.41
N PRO A 41 13.18 -4.55 6.65
CA PRO A 41 12.36 -4.54 7.85
C PRO A 41 11.28 -5.63 7.93
N ILE A 42 11.07 -6.43 6.88
CA ILE A 42 10.08 -7.51 6.89
C ILE A 42 10.62 -8.65 7.77
N VAL A 43 9.95 -8.88 8.90
CA VAL A 43 10.31 -9.92 9.86
C VAL A 43 9.33 -11.09 9.75
N PRO A 44 9.82 -12.31 9.46
CA PRO A 44 8.98 -13.51 9.37
C PRO A 44 8.04 -13.71 10.56
N ALA A 45 6.81 -14.11 10.26
CA ALA A 45 5.71 -14.35 11.20
C ALA A 45 5.27 -13.14 12.06
N GLN A 46 5.93 -11.99 11.93
CA GLN A 46 5.65 -10.78 12.72
C GLN A 46 5.01 -9.70 11.86
N THR A 47 5.66 -9.31 10.76
CA THR A 47 5.19 -8.23 9.90
C THR A 47 3.86 -8.61 9.22
N THR A 48 2.85 -7.77 9.40
CA THR A 48 1.52 -7.89 8.79
C THR A 48 1.48 -7.39 7.36
N LYS A 49 0.48 -7.81 6.58
CA LYS A 49 0.13 -7.19 5.29
C LYS A 49 0.00 -5.66 5.37
N ALA A 50 -0.62 -5.14 6.42
CA ALA A 50 -0.79 -3.70 6.60
C ALA A 50 0.55 -2.97 6.80
N GLU A 51 1.46 -3.55 7.58
CA GLU A 51 2.83 -3.01 7.75
C GLU A 51 3.64 -3.12 6.47
N VAL A 52 3.54 -4.23 5.72
CA VAL A 52 4.18 -4.35 4.40
C VAL A 52 3.66 -3.26 3.46
N GLN A 53 2.35 -3.04 3.41
CA GLN A 53 1.77 -1.98 2.59
C GLN A 53 2.20 -0.58 3.05
N ALA A 54 2.40 -0.38 4.35
CA ALA A 54 2.93 0.86 4.90
C ALA A 54 4.40 1.12 4.52
N LEU A 55 5.20 0.06 4.45
CA LEU A 55 6.60 0.14 4.04
C LEU A 55 6.73 0.32 2.52
N LEU A 56 6.00 -0.47 1.74
CA LEU A 56 6.25 -0.66 0.30
C LEU A 56 5.18 -0.03 -0.62
N GLY A 57 4.05 0.40 -0.07
CA GLY A 57 2.87 0.79 -0.84
C GLY A 57 2.00 -0.40 -1.26
N LYS A 58 0.96 -0.16 -2.05
CA LYS A 58 0.14 -1.23 -2.64
C LYS A 58 1.00 -2.10 -3.57
N PRO A 59 0.81 -3.43 -3.57
CA PRO A 59 1.49 -4.30 -4.51
C PRO A 59 1.01 -4.04 -5.94
N LEU A 60 1.87 -4.34 -6.91
CA LEU A 60 1.51 -4.27 -8.32
C LEU A 60 0.56 -5.41 -8.70
N LEU A 61 0.80 -6.60 -8.15
CA LEU A 61 -0.02 -7.79 -8.35
C LEU A 61 -0.18 -8.53 -7.02
N THR A 62 -1.36 -9.12 -6.84
CA THR A 62 -1.67 -10.03 -5.74
C THR A 62 -2.12 -11.36 -6.32
N MET A 63 -1.53 -12.44 -5.85
CA MET A 63 -1.87 -13.81 -6.23
C MET A 63 -2.22 -14.63 -4.98
N VAL A 64 -3.17 -15.55 -5.11
CA VAL A 64 -3.55 -16.46 -4.02
C VAL A 64 -3.33 -17.90 -4.47
N PHE A 65 -2.44 -18.62 -3.80
CA PHE A 65 -2.13 -20.03 -4.04
C PHE A 65 -2.87 -20.89 -3.02
N ARG A 66 -4.12 -21.25 -3.33
CA ARG A 66 -5.02 -21.96 -2.41
C ARG A 66 -4.49 -23.32 -1.93
N ASN A 67 -3.71 -24.02 -2.74
CA ASN A 67 -3.14 -25.32 -2.39
C ASN A 67 -1.96 -25.20 -1.40
N LEU A 68 -1.37 -24.02 -1.28
CA LEU A 68 -0.29 -23.71 -0.34
C LEU A 68 -0.76 -22.89 0.84
N ASP A 69 -2.03 -22.45 0.83
CA ASP A 69 -2.58 -21.50 1.78
C ASP A 69 -1.73 -20.22 1.87
N GLU A 70 -1.33 -19.70 0.70
CA GLU A 70 -0.46 -18.53 0.58
C GLU A 70 -1.08 -17.42 -0.27
N GLU A 71 -0.79 -16.18 0.12
CA GLU A 71 -0.99 -14.99 -0.70
C GLU A 71 0.39 -14.40 -1.04
N VAL A 72 0.61 -14.03 -2.29
CA VAL A 72 1.87 -13.48 -2.77
C VAL A 72 1.64 -12.11 -3.37
N TRP A 73 2.45 -11.15 -2.94
CA TRP A 73 2.43 -9.78 -3.43
C TRP A 73 3.69 -9.48 -4.22
N ASP A 74 3.51 -8.93 -5.41
CA ASP A 74 4.62 -8.57 -6.28
C ASP A 74 4.88 -7.06 -6.25
N TYR A 75 6.15 -6.72 -6.10
CA TYR A 75 6.66 -5.36 -6.18
C TYR A 75 7.75 -5.30 -7.24
N ARG A 76 7.85 -4.16 -7.92
CA ARG A 76 9.01 -3.83 -8.75
C ARG A 76 9.84 -2.78 -8.03
N PHE A 77 11.15 -2.93 -8.08
CA PHE A 77 12.08 -2.00 -7.46
C PHE A 77 13.32 -1.77 -8.33
N SER A 78 14.05 -0.69 -8.05
CA SER A 78 15.33 -0.39 -8.69
C SER A 78 16.50 -0.74 -7.78
N ASP A 79 17.52 -1.36 -8.37
CA ASP A 79 18.87 -1.40 -7.79
C ASP A 79 19.83 -0.78 -8.81
N GLY A 80 20.17 0.49 -8.58
CA GLY A 80 20.84 1.34 -9.55
C GLY A 80 20.04 1.44 -10.86
N VAL A 81 20.63 0.99 -11.97
CA VAL A 81 20.01 1.00 -13.31
C VAL A 81 19.21 -0.27 -13.61
N LYS A 82 19.28 -1.28 -12.75
CA LYS A 82 18.60 -2.57 -12.95
C LYS A 82 17.24 -2.56 -12.27
N ARG A 83 16.27 -3.21 -12.92
CA ARG A 83 14.95 -3.46 -12.33
C ARG A 83 14.90 -4.87 -11.80
N HIS A 84 14.21 -5.03 -10.69
CA HIS A 84 14.00 -6.30 -10.03
C HIS A 84 12.53 -6.46 -9.66
N ILE A 85 12.11 -7.71 -9.49
CA ILE A 85 10.83 -8.09 -8.91
C ILE A 85 11.11 -8.64 -7.52
N ALA A 86 10.28 -8.28 -6.56
CA ALA A 86 10.22 -8.87 -5.24
C ALA A 86 8.86 -9.52 -5.03
N HIS A 87 8.86 -10.78 -4.60
CA HIS A 87 7.69 -11.54 -4.19
C HIS A 87 7.66 -11.61 -2.67
N VAL A 88 6.62 -11.06 -2.03
CA VAL A 88 6.40 -11.17 -0.58
C VAL A 88 5.32 -12.21 -0.32
N TYR A 89 5.67 -13.24 0.44
CA TYR A 89 4.79 -14.38 0.72
C TYR A 89 4.13 -14.21 2.07
N PHE A 90 2.81 -14.39 2.14
CA PHE A 90 2.03 -14.30 3.37
C PHE A 90 1.37 -15.64 3.71
N ASP A 91 1.29 -15.91 5.01
CA ASP A 91 0.51 -17.01 5.55
C ASP A 91 -1.01 -16.69 5.56
N PRO A 92 -1.88 -17.64 5.95
CA PRO A 92 -3.34 -17.43 6.00
C PRO A 92 -3.78 -16.35 6.99
N GLN A 93 -2.96 -16.05 7.98
CA GLN A 93 -3.20 -14.99 8.97
C GLN A 93 -2.74 -13.62 8.46
N GLY A 94 -2.15 -13.56 7.26
CA GLY A 94 -1.63 -12.33 6.67
C GLY A 94 -0.32 -11.85 7.28
N ARG A 95 0.50 -12.76 7.83
CA ARG A 95 1.86 -12.47 8.28
C ARG A 95 2.86 -12.85 7.20
N ALA A 96 3.86 -12.00 7.00
CA ALA A 96 4.91 -12.26 6.03
C ALA A 96 5.74 -13.47 6.45
N LYS A 97 5.99 -14.40 5.54
CA LYS A 97 6.85 -15.58 5.74
C LYS A 97 8.29 -15.28 5.35
N TYR A 98 8.46 -14.77 4.14
CA TYR A 98 9.74 -14.35 3.56
C TYR A 98 9.45 -13.49 2.31
N TYR A 99 10.51 -12.89 1.76
CA TYR A 99 10.47 -12.34 0.41
C TYR A 99 11.59 -12.93 -0.42
N TRP A 100 11.38 -12.99 -1.74
CA TRP A 100 12.39 -13.41 -2.69
C TRP A 100 12.45 -12.42 -3.84
N THR A 101 13.66 -12.13 -4.33
CA THR A 101 13.88 -11.17 -5.40
C THR A 101 14.59 -11.79 -6.58
N HIS A 102 14.29 -11.31 -7.79
CA HIS A 102 15.03 -11.67 -8.99
C HIS A 102 15.06 -10.50 -9.99
N PRO A 103 16.02 -10.48 -10.94
CA PRO A 103 16.04 -9.48 -12.00
C PRO A 103 14.74 -9.48 -12.80
N ASP A 104 14.23 -8.30 -13.11
CA ASP A 104 13.09 -8.13 -14.01
C ASP A 104 13.60 -8.28 -15.45
N ASN A 105 13.52 -9.50 -15.97
CA ASN A 105 13.89 -9.83 -17.35
C ASN A 105 12.84 -9.33 -18.36
N CYS A 106 11.80 -8.61 -17.91
CA CYS A 106 10.69 -8.10 -18.71
C CYS A 106 10.71 -6.56 -18.77
N PRO A 107 11.75 -5.94 -19.37
CA PRO A 107 11.97 -4.50 -19.27
C PRO A 107 10.91 -3.63 -19.96
N PHE A 108 10.05 -4.22 -20.80
CA PHE A 108 9.03 -3.46 -21.55
C PHE A 108 7.58 -3.76 -21.14
N SER A 109 7.26 -4.99 -20.68
CA SER A 109 5.90 -5.39 -20.27
C SER A 109 5.89 -6.83 -19.71
N PRO A 110 4.97 -7.18 -18.78
CA PRO A 110 4.69 -8.58 -18.42
C PRO A 110 4.34 -9.47 -19.63
N ALA A 111 3.77 -8.92 -20.70
CA ALA A 111 3.44 -9.65 -21.92
C ALA A 111 4.66 -9.97 -22.81
N GLY A 112 5.83 -9.40 -22.52
CA GLY A 112 7.06 -9.60 -23.30
C GLY A 112 7.92 -10.77 -22.83
N CYS A 113 7.40 -11.62 -21.93
CA CYS A 113 8.14 -12.69 -21.26
C CYS A 113 7.59 -14.10 -21.51
N TYR A 114 6.89 -14.27 -22.63
CA TYR A 114 6.51 -15.59 -23.15
C TYR A 114 7.60 -16.15 -24.06
#